data_AF-A0A8C3HE96-F1
#
_entry.id   AF-A0A8C3HE96-F1
#
_cell.length_a   1.000
_cell.length_b   1.000
_cell.length_c   1.000
_cell.angle_alpha   90.00
_cell.angle_beta   90.00
_cell.angle_gamma   90.00
#
_symmetry.space_group_name_H-M   'P 1'
#
loop_
_entity.id
_entity.type
_entity.pdbx_description
1 polymer ?
#
loop_
_entity_poly.entity_id
_entity_poly.type
_entity_poly.pdbx_seq_one_letter_code
_entity_poly.pdbx_strand_id
1 'polypeptide(L)'
;LPTGVLNLSVINDETCYNWYPYYYPSSMLCAGDPDDQKSIYQGDSGGPLVCCGVAEDIVSKGIKNSFAPPAVYTRISHFMPWITDTMRGI
;
A
#
# COMPACT_ATOMS: atom_id res chain seq x y z
N LEU A 1 -2.87 -21.37 -3.40
CA LEU A 1 -2.48 -20.04 -2.86
C LEU A 1 -3.73 -19.19 -2.88
N PRO A 2 -4.09 -18.45 -1.81
CA PRO A 2 -5.30 -17.65 -1.84
C PRO A 2 -5.05 -16.44 -2.74
N THR A 3 -5.14 -16.65 -4.05
CA THR A 3 -5.22 -15.60 -5.07
C THR A 3 -6.63 -15.03 -4.97
N GLY A 4 -6.77 -13.87 -4.33
CA GLY A 4 -8.07 -13.26 -4.10
C GLY A 4 -7.93 -11.84 -3.56
N VAL A 5 -9.06 -11.13 -3.50
CA VAL A 5 -9.14 -9.78 -2.91
C VAL A 5 -9.04 -9.91 -1.39
N LEU A 6 -8.22 -9.06 -0.77
CA LEU A 6 -8.09 -8.95 0.68
C LEU A 6 -8.76 -7.66 1.17
N ASN A 7 -9.49 -7.75 2.28
CA ASN A 7 -9.94 -6.57 3.01
C ASN A 7 -8.89 -6.25 4.07
N LEU A 8 -8.31 -5.06 3.99
CA LEU A 8 -7.22 -4.63 4.87
C LEU A 8 -7.65 -3.39 5.65
N SER A 9 -7.08 -3.24 6.84
CA SER A 9 -7.21 -2.04 7.64
C SER A 9 -5.97 -1.15 7.48
N VAL A 10 -6.17 0.16 7.52
CA VAL A 10 -5.08 1.13 7.59
C VAL A 10 -4.37 0.97 8.93
N ILE A 11 -3.05 0.88 8.89
CA ILE A 11 -2.19 0.82 10.06
C ILE A 11 -1.64 2.22 10.34
N ASN A 12 -1.58 2.61 11.62
CA ASN A 12 -1.14 3.95 12.00
C ASN A 12 0.33 4.21 11.62
N ASP A 13 0.63 5.48 11.37
CA ASP A 13 1.93 5.93 10.85
C ASP A 13 3.09 5.64 11.81
N GLU A 14 2.86 5.67 13.12
CA GLU A 14 3.88 5.37 14.13
C GLU A 14 4.35 3.91 14.01
N THR A 15 3.40 2.99 13.83
CA THR A 15 3.70 1.57 13.63
C THR A 15 4.46 1.35 12.33
N CYS A 16 4.05 2.02 11.25
CA CYS A 16 4.77 1.98 9.97
C CYS A 16 6.22 2.45 10.09
N TYR A 17 6.43 3.59 10.76
CA TYR A 17 7.74 4.19 10.93
C TYR A 17 8.69 3.27 11.69
N ASN A 18 8.19 2.58 12.72
CA ASN A 18 8.97 1.60 13.48
C ASN A 18 9.40 0.37 12.65
N TRP A 19 8.59 -0.04 11.67
CA TRP A 19 8.91 -1.15 10.76
C TRP A 19 9.78 -0.73 9.56
N TYR A 20 9.62 0.51 9.11
CA TYR A 20 10.20 1.02 7.88
C TYR A 20 10.88 2.39 8.12
N PRO A 21 12.21 2.42 8.33
CA PRO A 21 12.97 3.64 8.63
C PRO A 21 12.90 4.76 7.58
N TYR A 22 12.33 4.49 6.40
CA TYR A 22 12.14 5.45 5.30
C TYR A 22 10.66 5.60 4.92
N TYR A 23 9.78 5.45 5.92
CA TYR A 23 8.35 5.68 5.76
C TYR A 23 8.03 7.17 5.81
N TYR A 24 7.34 7.67 4.80
CA TYR A 24 6.88 9.06 4.70
C TYR A 24 5.35 9.09 4.64
N PRO A 25 4.65 9.44 5.73
CA PRO A 25 3.18 9.45 5.77
C PRO A 25 2.52 10.31 4.70
N SER A 26 3.23 11.31 4.18
CA SER A 26 2.73 12.21 3.13
C SER A 26 2.63 11.56 1.76
N SER A 27 3.41 10.51 1.48
CA SER A 27 3.46 9.81 0.19
C SER A 27 3.26 8.30 0.30
N MET A 28 3.15 7.78 1.53
CA MET A 28 3.01 6.36 1.83
C MET A 28 1.90 6.11 2.85
N LEU A 29 1.36 4.90 2.81
CA LEU A 29 0.37 4.39 3.76
C LEU A 29 0.75 2.94 4.09
N CYS A 30 0.52 2.48 5.32
CA CYS A 30 0.50 1.03 5.56
C CYS A 30 -0.91 0.50 5.69
N ALA A 31 -1.09 -0.71 5.18
CA ALA A 31 -2.29 -1.48 5.41
C ALA A 31 -1.94 -2.96 5.61
N GLY A 32 -2.88 -3.66 6.23
CA GLY A 32 -2.77 -5.08 6.52
C GLY A 32 -3.98 -5.57 7.31
N ASP A 33 -4.08 -6.87 7.49
CA ASP A 33 -5.04 -7.48 8.42
C ASP A 33 -4.27 -8.01 9.64
N PRO A 34 -4.26 -7.27 10.77
CA PRO A 34 -3.58 -7.70 11.98
C PRO A 34 -4.21 -8.93 12.62
N ASP A 35 -5.52 -9.14 12.43
CA ASP A 35 -6.27 -10.21 13.08
C ASP A 35 -5.98 -11.55 12.39
N ASP A 36 -6.04 -11.57 11.06
CA ASP A 36 -5.77 -12.76 10.26
C ASP A 36 -4.28 -12.91 9.85
N GLN A 37 -3.44 -11.94 10.20
CA GLN A 37 -2.03 -11.86 9.78
C GLN A 37 -1.85 -11.96 8.26
N LYS A 38 -2.72 -11.24 7.53
CA LYS A 38 -2.73 -11.22 6.06
C LYS A 38 -2.27 -9.87 5.51
N SER A 39 -1.54 -9.94 4.40
CA SER A 39 -0.94 -8.83 3.71
C SER A 39 -0.56 -9.27 2.29
N ILE A 40 -0.02 -8.34 1.53
CA ILE A 40 0.55 -8.57 0.19
C ILE A 40 1.79 -9.48 0.24
N TYR A 41 2.13 -10.02 -0.93
CA TYR A 41 3.31 -10.86 -1.14
C TYR A 41 4.09 -10.44 -2.39
N GLN A 42 5.14 -11.19 -2.68
CA GLN A 42 5.93 -11.03 -3.90
C GLN A 42 5.04 -11.21 -5.13
N GLY A 43 5.09 -10.24 -6.04
CA GLY A 43 4.29 -10.20 -7.25
C GLY A 43 3.10 -9.24 -7.20
N ASP A 44 2.66 -8.83 -6.00
CA ASP A 44 1.53 -7.90 -5.87
C ASP A 44 1.92 -6.44 -6.11
N SER A 45 3.22 -6.12 -6.10
CA SER A 45 3.75 -4.77 -6.34
C SER A 45 3.21 -4.16 -7.63
N GLY A 46 2.70 -2.93 -7.55
CA GLY A 46 2.02 -2.24 -8.66
C GLY A 46 0.51 -2.48 -8.71
N GLY A 47 -0.02 -3.45 -7.95
CA GLY A 47 -1.46 -3.66 -7.79
C GLY A 47 -2.13 -2.51 -7.03
N PRO A 48 -3.45 -2.31 -7.22
CA PRO A 48 -4.19 -1.24 -6.53
C PRO A 48 -4.66 -1.65 -5.14
N LEU A 49 -4.59 -0.74 -4.18
CA LEU A 49 -5.42 -0.74 -2.98
C LEU A 49 -6.66 0.12 -3.25
N VAL A 50 -7.83 -0.49 -3.16
CA VAL A 50 -9.10 0.13 -3.54
C VAL A 50 -9.94 0.43 -2.31
N CYS A 51 -10.37 1.68 -2.16
CA CYS A 51 -11.36 2.10 -1.16
C CYS A 51 -12.59 2.66 -1.88
N CYS A 52 -13.79 2.20 -1.52
CA CYS A 52 -15.04 2.70 -2.10
C CYS A 52 -15.07 2.73 -3.65
N GLY A 53 -14.39 1.78 -4.32
CA GLY A 53 -14.32 1.71 -5.79
C GLY A 53 -13.29 2.64 -6.44
N VAL A 54 -12.50 3.37 -5.65
CA VAL A 54 -11.41 4.26 -6.10
C VAL A 54 -10.07 3.62 -5.76
N ALA A 55 -9.12 3.64 -6.69
CA ALA A 55 -7.74 3.28 -6.40
C ALA A 55 -7.10 4.42 -5.59
N GLU A 56 -6.82 4.16 -4.31
CA GLU A 56 -6.26 5.15 -3.38
C GLU A 56 -4.74 5.04 -3.30
N ASP A 57 -4.23 3.82 -3.32
CA ASP A 57 -2.80 3.54 -3.16
C ASP A 57 -2.33 2.41 -4.08
N ILE A 58 -1.00 2.29 -4.23
CA ILE A 58 -0.34 1.27 -5.05
C ILE A 58 0.52 0.39 -4.14
N VAL A 59 0.39 -0.94 -4.27
CA VAL A 59 1.21 -1.90 -3.52
C VAL A 59 2.70 -1.65 -3.79
N SER A 60 3.48 -1.42 -2.72
CA SER A 60 4.90 -1.12 -2.83
C SER A 60 5.76 -2.21 -2.21
N LYS A 61 5.72 -2.37 -0.87
CA LYS A 61 6.65 -3.23 -0.14
C LYS A 61 6.02 -3.88 1.08
N GLY A 62 6.14 -5.20 1.18
CA GLY A 62 5.77 -5.99 2.35
C GLY A 62 6.98 -6.48 3.13
N ILE A 63 6.73 -7.31 4.13
CA ILE A 63 7.77 -8.05 4.85
C ILE A 63 8.30 -9.17 3.93
N LYS A 64 9.63 -9.30 3.84
CA LYS A 64 10.26 -10.29 2.96
C LYS A 64 9.84 -11.71 3.34
N ASN A 65 9.37 -12.47 2.35
CA ASN A 65 8.94 -13.88 2.50
C ASN A 65 7.86 -14.09 3.57
N SER A 66 6.98 -13.10 3.78
CA SER A 66 5.91 -13.17 4.76
C SER A 66 4.63 -12.54 4.21
N PHE A 67 3.48 -13.08 4.60
CA PHE A 67 2.17 -12.46 4.41
C PHE A 67 1.75 -11.61 5.61
N ALA A 68 2.63 -11.42 6.60
CA ALA A 68 2.31 -10.64 7.78
C ALA A 68 2.30 -9.12 7.47
N PRO A 69 1.43 -8.35 8.15
CA PRO A 69 1.47 -6.89 8.12
C PRO A 69 2.58 -6.32 9.02
N PRO A 70 2.89 -5.01 8.94
CA PRO A 70 2.38 -4.04 7.97
C PRO A 70 2.97 -4.23 6.56
N ALA A 71 2.26 -3.78 5.53
CA ALA A 71 2.85 -3.55 4.20
C ALA A 71 2.64 -2.08 3.79
N VAL A 72 3.61 -1.54 3.06
CA VAL A 72 3.66 -0.17 2.57
C VAL A 72 3.05 -0.08 1.18
N TYR A 73 2.24 0.96 0.99
CA TYR A 73 1.60 1.36 -0.24
C TYR A 73 2.00 2.81 -0.57
N THR A 74 2.02 3.14 -1.85
CA THR A 74 2.29 4.48 -2.36
C THR A 74 0.98 5.24 -2.54
N ARG A 75 0.83 6.40 -1.90
CA ARG A 75 -0.39 7.22 -1.98
C ARG A 75 -0.54 7.85 -3.36
N ILE A 76 -1.58 7.46 -4.11
CA ILE A 76 -1.85 8.02 -5.44
C ILE A 76 -2.11 9.53 -5.33
N SER A 77 -2.86 9.96 -4.31
CA SER A 77 -3.17 11.36 -4.03
C SER A 77 -1.94 12.27 -3.99
N HIS A 78 -0.81 11.80 -3.45
CA HIS A 78 0.45 12.56 -3.40
C HIS A 78 1.02 12.85 -4.79
N PHE A 79 0.87 11.90 -5.73
CA PHE A 79 1.44 11.97 -7.07
C PHE A 79 0.44 12.47 -8.14
N MET A 80 -0.78 12.82 -7.75
CA MET A 80 -1.83 13.26 -8.68
C MET A 80 -1.43 14.40 -9.62
N PRO A 81 -0.65 15.42 -9.20
CA PRO A 81 -0.18 16.44 -10.14
C PRO A 81 0.64 15.84 -11.28
N TRP A 82 1.65 15.04 -10.96
CA TRP A 82 2.50 14.36 -11.95
C TRP A 82 1.72 13.36 -12.82
N ILE A 83 0.82 12.58 -12.22
CA ILE A 83 -0.03 11.63 -12.96
C ILE A 83 -0.88 12.38 -13.99
N THR A 84 -1.49 13.48 -13.56
CA THR A 84 -2.37 14.29 -14.43
C THR A 84 -1.60 14.89 -15.60
N ASP A 85 -0.42 15.45 -15.35
CA ASP A 85 0.43 16.03 -16.40
C ASP A 85 0.91 14.95 -17.38
N THR A 86 1.37 13.80 -16.86
CA THR A 86 1.81 12.66 -17.67
C THR A 86 0.69 12.11 -18.54
N MET A 87 -0.52 11.95 -18.00
CA MET A 87 -1.69 11.46 -18.76
C MET A 87 -2.16 12.45 -19.83
N ARG A 88 -1.92 13.75 -19.63
CA ARG A 88 -2.17 14.80 -20.64
C ARG A 88 -1.06 14.89 -21.68
N GLY A 89 0.11 14.32 -21.40
CA GLY A 89 1.28 14.36 -22.29
C GLY A 89 1.93 15.74 -22.37
N ILE A 90 1.88 16.50 -21.27
CA ILE A 90 2.49 17.84 -21.15
C ILE A 90 3.81 17.82 -20.38
#